data_AF-A0A0Q6GNQ7-F1
#
_entry.id   AF-A0A0Q6GNQ7-F1
#
_cell.length_a   1.000
_cell.length_b   1.000
_cell.length_c   1.000
_cell.angle_alpha   90.00
_cell.angle_beta   90.00
_cell.angle_gamma   90.00
#
_symmetry.space_group_name_H-M   'P 1'
#
loop_
_entity.id
_entity.type
_entity.pdbx_description
1 polymer ?
#
loop_
_entity_poly.entity_id
_entity_poly.type
_entity_poly.pdbx_seq_one_letter_code
_entity_poly.pdbx_strand_id
1 'polypeptide(L)'
;MGRPPLNVIRLHVTITPEDIARIDAVAGTHGRSKFIRDAVRQVLDQVEPGDEAKGPPYLEYDGGHEPRLTASGRTILFGAIRKRGFDQVMSSLGYSDPVEFLHALLGHRTLPDQAASVMVGEIIGRR
;
A
#
# COMPACT_ATOMS: atom_id res chain seq x y z
N MET A 1 -45.28 -11.37 -6.29
CA MET A 1 -44.19 -10.44 -5.91
C MET A 1 -42.88 -11.09 -6.33
N GLY A 2 -42.26 -10.63 -7.43
CA GLY A 2 -41.03 -11.22 -7.96
C GLY A 2 -39.84 -10.96 -7.05
N ARG A 3 -38.94 -11.93 -6.89
CA ARG A 3 -37.71 -11.77 -6.11
C ARG A 3 -36.84 -10.69 -6.77
N PRO A 4 -36.36 -9.68 -6.03
CA PRO A 4 -35.46 -8.67 -6.57
C PRO A 4 -34.22 -9.32 -7.21
N PRO A 5 -33.70 -8.74 -8.31
CA PRO A 5 -32.52 -9.29 -8.98
C PRO A 5 -31.32 -9.26 -8.04
N LEU A 6 -30.63 -10.39 -7.95
CA LEU A 6 -29.38 -10.50 -7.23
C LEU A 6 -28.30 -9.86 -8.10
N ASN A 7 -27.91 -8.62 -7.78
CA ASN A 7 -26.87 -7.85 -8.48
C ASN A 7 -25.47 -8.44 -8.23
N VAL A 8 -25.23 -9.67 -8.69
CA VAL A 8 -23.96 -10.39 -8.56
C VAL A 8 -23.39 -10.71 -9.93
N ILE A 9 -22.11 -10.42 -10.10
CA ILE A 9 -21.34 -10.75 -11.30
C ILE A 9 -20.62 -12.07 -11.05
N ARG A 10 -20.66 -12.99 -12.02
CA ARG A 10 -19.89 -14.23 -11.97
C ARG A 10 -18.45 -13.94 -12.39
N LEU A 11 -17.50 -14.43 -11.61
CA LEU A 11 -16.08 -14.35 -11.89
C LEU A 11 -15.51 -15.77 -11.98
N HIS A 12 -14.67 -16.00 -12.99
CA HIS A 12 -13.86 -17.22 -13.09
C HIS A 12 -12.47 -16.93 -12.56
N VAL A 13 -11.97 -17.78 -11.66
CA VAL A 13 -10.65 -17.63 -11.03
C VAL A 13 -9.93 -18.97 -11.09
N THR A 14 -8.64 -18.92 -11.41
CA THR A 14 -7.78 -20.11 -11.37
C THR A 14 -7.12 -20.18 -10.00
N ILE A 15 -7.36 -21.26 -9.27
CA ILE A 15 -6.83 -21.52 -7.93
C ILE A 15 -6.19 -22.90 -7.93
N THR A 16 -5.10 -23.06 -7.19
CA THR A 16 -4.42 -24.36 -7.10
C THR A 16 -5.30 -25.41 -6.41
N PRO A 17 -5.17 -26.70 -6.73
CA PRO A 17 -5.92 -27.76 -6.05
C PRO A 17 -5.67 -27.82 -4.54
N GLU A 18 -4.45 -27.49 -4.11
CA GLU A 18 -4.05 -27.44 -2.70
C GLU A 18 -4.82 -26.35 -1.94
N ASP A 19 -4.90 -25.14 -2.52
CA ASP A 19 -5.62 -24.04 -1.90
C ASP A 19 -7.12 -24.31 -1.85
N ILE A 20 -7.69 -24.96 -2.86
CA ILE A 20 -9.10 -25.40 -2.83
C ILE A 20 -9.35 -26.38 -1.68
N ALA A 21 -8.45 -27.36 -1.48
CA ALA A 21 -8.57 -28.31 -0.37
C ALA A 21 -8.49 -27.62 1.00
N ARG A 22 -7.62 -26.61 1.14
CA ARG A 22 -7.51 -25.80 2.35
C ARG A 22 -8.77 -24.97 2.59
N ILE A 23 -9.34 -24.37 1.54
CA ILE A 23 -10.60 -23.62 1.62
C ILE A 23 -11.73 -24.55 2.03
N ASP A 24 -11.80 -25.77 1.48
CA ASP A 24 -12.82 -26.75 1.85
C ASP A 24 -12.76 -27.17 3.31
N ALA A 25 -11.54 -27.37 3.83
CA ALA A 25 -11.35 -27.73 5.22
C ALA A 25 -11.90 -26.66 6.18
N VAL A 26 -11.90 -25.39 5.77
CA VAL A 26 -12.37 -24.25 6.57
C VAL A 26 -13.85 -23.93 6.33
N ALA A 27 -14.25 -23.89 5.06
CA ALA A 27 -15.57 -23.40 4.64
C ALA A 27 -16.61 -24.51 4.44
N GLY A 28 -16.17 -25.76 4.34
CA GLY A 28 -17.02 -26.90 3.98
C GLY A 28 -17.47 -26.89 2.52
N THR A 29 -18.18 -27.95 2.13
CA THR A 29 -18.52 -28.27 0.73
C THR A 29 -19.32 -27.17 -0.01
N HIS A 30 -20.11 -26.37 0.69
CA HIS A 30 -20.95 -25.32 0.10
C HIS A 30 -20.57 -23.89 0.52
N GLY A 31 -19.54 -23.72 1.35
CA GLY A 31 -19.14 -22.43 1.89
C GLY A 31 -18.12 -21.65 1.06
N ARG A 32 -17.49 -22.28 0.04
CA ARG A 32 -16.38 -21.69 -0.73
C ARG A 32 -16.67 -20.28 -1.24
N SER A 33 -17.81 -20.09 -1.90
CA SER A 33 -18.15 -18.80 -2.51
C SER A 33 -18.38 -17.69 -1.48
N LYS A 34 -18.86 -18.05 -0.28
CA LYS A 34 -19.01 -17.11 0.83
C LYS A 34 -17.64 -16.78 1.42
N PHE A 35 -16.84 -17.81 1.70
CA PHE A 35 -15.49 -17.65 2.23
C PHE A 35 -14.62 -16.74 1.35
N ILE A 36 -14.60 -17.00 0.03
CA ILE A 36 -13.84 -16.18 -0.92
C ILE A 36 -14.37 -14.73 -0.93
N ARG A 37 -15.69 -14.54 -0.89
CA ARG A 37 -16.28 -13.19 -0.88
C ARG A 37 -15.94 -12.43 0.40
N ASP A 38 -16.00 -13.09 1.54
CA ASP A 38 -15.71 -12.48 2.84
C ASP A 38 -14.22 -12.18 2.97
N ALA A 39 -13.34 -13.06 2.47
CA ALA A 39 -11.91 -12.80 2.38
C ALA A 39 -11.59 -11.63 1.43
N VAL A 40 -12.24 -11.57 0.26
CA VAL A 40 -12.12 -10.43 -0.67
C VAL A 40 -12.60 -9.15 -0.02
N ARG A 41 -13.74 -9.17 0.70
CA ARG A 41 -14.23 -8.00 1.45
C ARG A 41 -13.27 -7.60 2.55
N GLN A 42 -12.76 -8.53 3.35
CA GLN A 42 -11.80 -8.22 4.39
C GLN A 42 -10.52 -7.59 3.81
N VAL A 43 -10.02 -8.11 2.70
CA VAL A 43 -8.86 -7.53 2.01
C VAL A 43 -9.23 -6.17 1.42
N LEU A 44 -10.41 -6.02 0.83
CA LEU A 44 -10.88 -4.74 0.30
C LEU A 44 -11.12 -3.73 1.42
N ASP A 45 -11.71 -4.07 2.56
CA ASP A 45 -11.88 -3.20 3.72
C ASP A 45 -10.53 -2.82 4.34
N GLN A 46 -9.52 -3.69 4.23
CA GLN A 46 -8.13 -3.39 4.58
C GLN A 46 -7.41 -2.51 3.53
N VAL A 47 -7.90 -2.50 2.28
CA VAL A 47 -7.30 -1.82 1.12
C VAL A 47 -8.08 -0.58 0.69
N GLU A 48 -9.34 -0.42 1.12
CA GLU A 48 -10.23 0.74 0.99
C GLU A 48 -10.18 1.54 2.31
N PRO A 49 -9.21 2.45 2.47
CA PRO A 49 -9.49 3.68 3.17
C PRO A 49 -10.54 4.44 2.32
N GLY A 50 -11.54 5.03 2.98
CA GLY A 50 -12.59 5.78 2.29
C GLY A 50 -12.03 6.71 1.21
N ASP A 51 -12.61 6.60 0.00
CA ASP A 51 -12.41 7.44 -1.18
C ASP A 51 -11.02 8.09 -1.33
N GLU A 52 -10.03 7.32 -1.82
CA GLU A 52 -8.98 7.83 -2.74
C GLU A 52 -8.10 6.68 -3.29
N ALA A 53 -8.67 5.85 -4.16
CA ALA A 53 -7.92 4.83 -4.88
C ALA A 53 -7.17 5.40 -6.11
N LYS A 54 -5.90 5.79 -5.95
CA LYS A 54 -4.90 5.83 -7.05
C LYS A 54 -3.47 5.51 -6.53
N GLY A 55 -3.13 4.22 -6.44
CA GLY A 55 -1.78 3.73 -6.10
C GLY A 55 -1.39 3.92 -4.63
N PRO A 56 -0.38 3.23 -4.09
CA PRO A 56 0.05 3.49 -2.72
C PRO A 56 0.58 4.92 -2.66
N PRO A 57 -0.01 5.82 -1.85
CA PRO A 57 0.62 7.10 -1.61
C PRO A 57 1.83 6.79 -0.74
N TYR A 58 3.03 7.00 -1.29
CA TYR A 58 4.30 6.87 -0.55
C TYR A 58 4.39 7.86 0.63
N LEU A 59 3.40 8.76 0.68
CA LEU A 59 3.24 9.86 1.60
C LEU A 59 1.84 9.81 2.23
N GLU A 60 1.77 9.84 3.54
CA GLU A 60 0.56 10.00 4.34
C GLU A 60 0.34 11.50 4.58
N TYR A 61 -0.85 12.01 4.26
CA TYR A 61 -1.22 13.41 4.42
C TYR A 61 -2.31 13.53 5.51
N ASP A 62 -1.88 13.82 6.74
CA ASP A 62 -2.79 14.11 7.87
C ASP A 62 -3.25 15.57 7.79
N GLY A 63 -4.24 15.83 6.93
CA GLY A 63 -5.23 16.93 7.05
C GLY A 63 -4.74 18.35 7.41
N GLY A 64 -3.52 18.74 7.06
CA GLY A 64 -2.93 20.05 7.40
C GLY A 64 -1.46 20.01 7.82
N HIS A 65 -0.87 18.82 7.95
CA HIS A 65 0.55 18.62 8.20
C HIS A 65 1.33 18.21 6.95
N GLU A 66 2.62 18.57 6.92
CA GLU A 66 3.58 18.10 5.92
C GLU A 66 3.55 16.55 5.78
N PRO A 67 3.78 16.01 4.58
CA PRO A 67 3.61 14.59 4.30
C PRO A 67 4.55 13.68 5.09
N ARG A 68 4.07 12.53 5.56
CA ARG A 68 4.89 11.50 6.26
C ARG A 68 5.11 10.26 5.40
N LEU A 69 6.20 9.53 5.61
CA LEU A 69 6.44 8.29 4.86
C LEU A 69 5.56 7.12 5.34
N THR A 70 4.77 6.57 4.41
CA THR A 70 4.10 5.29 4.61
C THR A 70 5.11 4.13 4.65
N ALA A 71 4.71 2.97 5.18
CA ALA A 71 5.59 1.79 5.23
C ALA A 71 6.10 1.36 3.83
N SER A 72 5.28 1.55 2.79
CA SER A 72 5.65 1.32 1.39
C SER A 72 6.65 2.39 0.89
N GLY A 73 6.45 3.66 1.23
CA GLY A 73 7.41 4.74 0.94
C GLY A 73 8.79 4.51 1.56
N ARG A 74 8.84 4.05 2.82
CA ARG A 74 10.10 3.69 3.51
C ARG A 74 10.83 2.56 2.79
N THR A 75 10.12 1.53 2.35
CA THR A 75 10.71 0.38 1.66
C THR A 75 11.42 0.80 0.37
N ILE A 76 10.86 1.75 -0.36
CA ILE A 76 11.48 2.29 -1.58
C ILE A 76 12.73 3.09 -1.25
N LEU A 77 12.67 3.94 -0.22
CA LEU A 77 13.82 4.71 0.24
C LEU A 77 14.98 3.82 0.72
N PHE A 78 14.69 2.77 1.49
CA PHE A 78 15.72 1.79 1.85
C PHE A 78 16.32 1.11 0.63
N GLY A 79 15.51 0.81 -0.38
CA GLY A 79 15.98 0.30 -1.67
C GLY A 79 16.87 1.29 -2.44
N ALA A 80 16.61 2.60 -2.33
CA ALA A 80 17.43 3.65 -2.92
C ALA A 80 18.74 3.84 -2.15
N ILE A 81 18.70 3.88 -0.81
CA ILE A 81 19.86 3.97 0.07
C ILE A 81 20.81 2.80 -0.17
N ARG A 82 20.29 1.58 -0.28
CA ARG A 82 21.11 0.40 -0.59
C ARG A 82 21.83 0.50 -1.93
N LYS A 83 21.25 1.19 -2.92
CA LYS A 83 21.80 1.31 -4.28
C LYS A 83 22.76 2.50 -4.44
N ARG A 84 22.47 3.61 -3.78
CA ARG A 84 23.13 4.91 -4.01
C ARG A 84 23.95 5.40 -2.82
N GLY A 85 23.77 4.80 -1.65
CA GLY A 85 24.39 5.25 -0.40
C GLY A 85 23.50 6.25 0.34
N PHE A 86 23.66 6.27 1.67
CA PHE A 86 22.84 7.06 2.58
C PHE A 86 22.97 8.56 2.33
N ASP A 87 24.20 9.07 2.26
CA ASP A 87 24.48 10.51 2.11
C ASP A 87 23.95 11.06 0.78
N GLN A 88 24.01 10.27 -0.30
CA GLN A 88 23.53 10.67 -1.61
C GLN A 88 22.01 10.81 -1.63
N VAL A 89 21.29 9.89 -0.99
CA VAL A 89 19.82 9.95 -0.88
C VAL A 89 19.40 11.10 0.05
N MET A 90 20.06 11.25 1.19
CA MET A 90 19.83 12.35 2.14
C MET A 90 19.96 13.72 1.45
N SER A 91 21.08 13.94 0.74
CA SER A 91 21.33 15.18 0.02
C SER A 91 20.34 15.42 -1.12
N SER A 92 19.95 14.37 -1.87
CA SER A 92 18.95 14.51 -2.93
C SER A 92 17.59 14.98 -2.41
N LEU A 93 17.25 14.60 -1.18
CA LEU A 93 15.99 14.95 -0.53
C LEU A 93 16.05 16.29 0.22
N GLY A 94 17.16 17.02 0.11
CA GLY A 94 17.34 18.34 0.72
C GLY A 94 17.63 18.30 2.21
N TYR A 95 18.03 17.15 2.76
CA TYR A 95 18.51 17.05 4.14
C TYR A 95 20.01 17.29 4.22
N SER A 96 20.41 18.11 5.19
CA SER A 96 21.81 18.34 5.56
C SER A 96 22.19 17.67 6.88
N ASP A 97 21.20 17.35 7.74
CA ASP A 97 21.39 16.66 9.00
C ASP A 97 20.91 15.19 8.91
N PRO A 98 21.81 14.20 9.14
CA PRO A 98 21.46 12.78 9.12
C PRO A 98 20.47 12.38 10.22
N VAL A 99 20.44 13.08 11.36
CA VAL A 99 19.49 12.80 12.44
C VAL A 99 18.08 13.19 11.99
N GLU A 100 17.92 14.37 11.40
CA GLU A 100 16.62 14.81 10.86
C GLU A 100 16.12 13.89 9.75
N PHE A 101 17.02 13.46 8.87
CA PHE A 101 16.70 12.51 7.82
C PHE A 101 16.24 11.16 8.38
N LEU A 102 16.91 10.63 9.43
CA LEU A 102 16.47 9.39 10.09
C LEU A 102 15.10 9.54 10.76
N HIS A 103 14.84 10.68 11.42
CA HIS A 103 13.53 10.95 12.01
C HIS A 103 12.42 10.99 10.95
N ALA A 104 12.68 11.59 9.79
CA ALA A 104 11.76 11.56 8.67
C ALA A 104 11.56 10.13 8.12
N LEU A 105 12.65 9.38 7.95
CA LEU A 105 12.65 8.03 7.40
C LEU A 105 11.91 7.02 8.29
N LEU A 106 11.96 7.21 9.61
CA LEU A 106 11.27 6.41 10.60
C LEU A 106 9.81 6.86 10.83
N GLY A 107 9.39 7.97 10.20
CA GLY A 107 8.05 8.53 10.34
C GLY A 107 7.82 9.30 11.65
N HIS A 108 8.89 9.67 12.36
CA HIS A 108 8.85 10.50 13.57
C HIS A 108 8.75 12.00 13.25
N ARG A 109 9.07 12.40 12.02
CA ARG A 109 8.90 13.76 11.51
C ARG A 109 8.26 13.76 10.12
N THR A 110 7.67 14.89 9.78
CA THR A 110 7.15 15.17 8.45
C THR A 110 8.28 15.45 7.46
N LEU A 111 8.03 15.21 6.18
CA LEU A 111 8.95 15.52 5.09
C LEU A 111 8.71 16.96 4.63
N PRO A 112 9.77 17.77 4.46
CA PRO A 112 9.67 19.05 3.77
C PRO A 112 9.06 18.89 2.38
N ASP A 113 8.26 19.84 1.92
CA ASP A 113 7.60 19.80 0.60
C ASP A 113 8.57 19.59 -0.56
N GLN A 114 9.79 20.13 -0.44
CA GLN A 114 10.88 19.91 -1.40
C GLN A 114 11.33 18.44 -1.45
N ALA A 115 11.39 17.77 -0.29
CA ALA A 115 11.78 16.37 -0.17
C ALA A 115 10.69 15.44 -0.71
N ALA A 116 9.42 15.76 -0.44
CA ALA A 116 8.28 15.06 -1.01
C ALA A 116 8.24 15.16 -2.54
N SER A 117 8.58 16.33 -3.10
CA SER A 117 8.63 16.55 -4.55
C SER A 117 9.76 15.74 -5.22
N VAL A 118 10.95 15.70 -4.61
CA VAL A 118 12.07 14.89 -5.14
C VAL A 118 11.79 13.39 -5.00
N MET A 119 11.18 12.95 -3.90
CA MET A 119 10.69 11.58 -3.70
C MET A 119 9.77 11.14 -4.84
N VAL A 120 8.77 11.96 -5.17
CA VAL A 120 7.85 11.67 -6.27
C VAL A 120 8.59 11.58 -7.60
N GLY A 121 9.56 12.47 -7.87
CA GLY A 121 10.40 12.39 -9.06
C GLY A 121 11.24 11.11 -9.17
N GLU A 122 11.86 10.68 -8.06
CA GLU A 122 12.67 9.46 -7.99
C GLU A 122 11.83 8.17 -8.08
N ILE A 123 10.59 8.21 -7.59
CA ILE A 123 9.70 7.06 -7.60
C ILE A 123 8.98 6.93 -8.95
N ILE A 124 8.55 8.05 -9.55
CA ILE A 124 7.88 8.06 -10.87
C ILE A 124 8.90 7.85 -12.00
N GLY A 125 10.12 8.35 -11.87
CA GLY A 125 11.21 8.18 -12.85
C GLY A 125 11.74 6.74 -13.01
N ARG A 126 11.19 5.76 -12.27
CA ARG A 126 11.48 4.32 -12.41
C ARG A 126 10.56 3.58 -13.40
N ARG A 127 9.70 4.28 -14.15
CA ARG A 127 8.99 3.70 -15.29
C ARG A 127 9.77 3.85 -16.58
#